data_AF-A0A0E0I339-F1
#
_entry.id   AF-A0A0E0I339-F1
#
_cell.length_a   1.000
_cell.length_b   1.000
_cell.length_c   1.000
_cell.angle_alpha   90.00
_cell.angle_beta   90.00
_cell.angle_gamma   90.00
#
_symmetry.space_group_name_H-M   'P 1'
#
loop_
_entity.id
_entity.type
_entity.pdbx_description
1 polymer ?
#
loop_
_entity_poly.entity_id
_entity_poly.type
_entity_poly.pdbx_seq_one_letter_code
_entity_poly.pdbx_strand_id
1 'polypeptide(L)'
;MSTKAVCHVVVDIELQDVARGGTAATTTNCCAVCVEPLEWVAIGPCGHRCVCARCIVQVRFVSEDRRCHVCGAPCPLVVVVKGHCINGADILAELPSSPSMITRQGRVDNFWFNVDTAAYFADEQQFKVARIACVKKSFYKPKEWWRSHRRDVCWKNESYVVESDNLSRVNMCCTVVC
;
A
#
# COMPACT_ATOMS: atom_id res chain seq x y z
N MET A 1 25.50 -2.86 29.62
CA MET A 1 25.68 -4.30 29.32
C MET A 1 24.33 -4.83 28.86
N SER A 2 24.27 -5.29 27.60
CA SER A 2 23.05 -5.63 26.87
C SER A 2 22.69 -7.10 27.07
N THR A 3 21.42 -7.42 27.32
CA THR A 3 20.92 -8.81 27.29
C THR A 3 19.63 -8.91 26.48
N LYS A 4 19.82 -9.33 25.22
CA LYS A 4 18.98 -10.08 24.27
C LYS A 4 17.45 -10.08 24.49
N ALA A 5 16.74 -9.53 23.50
CA ALA A 5 15.36 -9.90 23.21
C ALA A 5 15.32 -11.28 22.53
N VAL A 6 14.47 -12.17 23.05
CA VAL A 6 14.18 -13.48 22.46
C VAL A 6 13.00 -13.32 21.51
N CYS A 7 13.22 -13.54 20.23
CA CYS A 7 12.17 -13.63 19.22
C CYS A 7 11.70 -15.08 19.17
N HIS A 8 10.42 -15.34 19.47
CA HIS A 8 9.86 -16.68 19.31
C HIS A 8 9.79 -17.06 17.82
N VAL A 9 10.34 -18.22 17.49
CA VAL A 9 10.20 -18.88 16.18
C VAL A 9 8.82 -19.56 16.16
N VAL A 10 7.96 -19.14 15.24
CA VAL A 10 6.74 -19.89 14.91
C VAL A 10 7.14 -20.99 13.93
N VAL A 11 6.82 -22.23 14.28
CA VAL A 11 7.07 -23.43 13.45
C VAL A 11 6.00 -23.49 12.37
N ASP A 12 6.43 -23.53 11.10
CA ASP A 12 5.57 -23.78 9.95
C ASP A 12 5.04 -25.22 9.99
N ILE A 13 3.71 -25.38 9.96
CA ILE A 13 3.09 -26.68 9.68
C ILE A 13 2.94 -26.77 8.17
N GLU A 14 3.82 -27.56 7.54
CA GLU A 14 3.76 -27.89 6.13
C GLU A 14 2.48 -28.68 5.82
N LEU A 15 1.68 -28.18 4.88
CA LEU A 15 0.82 -29.03 4.06
C LEU A 15 1.39 -29.00 2.64
N GLN A 16 2.17 -30.04 2.33
CA GLN A 16 2.64 -30.38 1.00
C GLN A 16 1.46 -30.90 0.18
N ASP A 17 1.32 -30.49 -1.09
CA ASP A 17 1.02 -31.43 -2.19
C ASP A 17 1.23 -30.82 -3.60
N VAL A 18 2.30 -31.34 -4.24
CA VAL A 18 2.47 -31.80 -5.64
C VAL A 18 2.00 -30.93 -6.82
N ALA A 19 2.94 -30.24 -7.50
CA ALA A 19 3.42 -30.59 -8.86
C ALA A 19 4.15 -29.43 -9.60
N ARG A 20 5.43 -29.66 -9.92
CA ARG A 20 6.24 -29.14 -11.05
C ARG A 20 6.27 -27.62 -11.33
N GLY A 21 7.39 -27.01 -10.94
CA GLY A 21 7.99 -25.84 -11.61
C GLY A 21 8.54 -24.83 -10.63
N GLY A 22 9.86 -24.87 -10.37
CA GLY A 22 10.49 -24.00 -9.38
C GLY A 22 10.48 -22.52 -9.75
N THR A 23 9.99 -21.67 -8.84
CA THR A 23 10.60 -20.37 -8.50
C THR A 23 10.17 -19.97 -7.09
N ALA A 24 11.14 -19.54 -6.29
CA ALA A 24 11.11 -18.85 -5.01
C ALA A 24 9.76 -18.72 -4.25
N ALA A 25 9.76 -19.14 -2.99
CA ALA A 25 8.74 -18.87 -1.98
C ALA A 25 8.01 -17.53 -2.19
N THR A 26 6.77 -17.60 -2.67
CA THR A 26 5.86 -16.44 -2.73
C THR A 26 5.39 -16.14 -1.32
N THR A 27 6.24 -15.51 -0.51
CA THR A 27 5.79 -14.80 0.69
C THR A 27 4.74 -13.79 0.24
N THR A 28 3.53 -13.93 0.75
CA THR A 28 2.31 -13.26 0.26
C THR A 28 2.48 -11.74 0.15
N ASN A 29 2.63 -11.26 -1.09
CA ASN A 29 2.70 -9.84 -1.46
C ASN A 29 1.32 -9.18 -1.40
N CYS A 30 0.61 -9.31 -0.27
CA CYS A 30 -0.75 -8.82 -0.09
C CYS A 30 -0.81 -7.65 0.89
N CYS A 31 -1.80 -6.78 0.72
CA CYS A 31 -2.01 -5.65 1.60
C CYS A 31 -2.53 -6.09 2.97
N ALA A 32 -1.93 -5.60 4.05
CA ALA A 32 -2.35 -5.90 5.43
C ALA A 32 -3.76 -5.35 5.79
N VAL A 33 -4.32 -4.48 4.95
CA VAL A 33 -5.65 -3.87 5.17
C VAL A 33 -6.73 -4.58 4.36
N CYS A 34 -6.54 -4.73 3.05
CA CYS A 34 -7.57 -5.30 2.16
C CYS A 34 -7.23 -6.69 1.62
N VAL A 35 -6.07 -7.26 1.95
CA VAL A 35 -5.61 -8.59 1.52
C VAL A 35 -5.40 -8.75 -0.01
N GLU A 36 -5.66 -7.70 -0.78
CA GLU A 36 -5.37 -7.62 -2.22
C GLU A 36 -3.87 -7.55 -2.54
N PRO A 37 -3.44 -7.98 -3.73
CA PRO A 37 -2.04 -7.90 -4.16
C PRO A 37 -1.46 -6.48 -4.12
N LEU A 38 -0.21 -6.37 -3.69
CA LEU A 38 0.54 -5.11 -3.57
C LEU A 38 1.20 -4.72 -4.90
N GLU A 39 0.41 -4.37 -5.91
CA GLU A 39 0.96 -3.81 -7.17
C GLU A 39 1.62 -2.43 -6.93
N TRP A 40 1.01 -1.63 -6.05
CA TRP A 40 1.52 -0.34 -5.59
C TRP A 40 1.55 -0.33 -4.07
N VAL A 41 2.72 -0.12 -3.48
CA VAL A 41 2.95 -0.26 -2.05
C VAL A 41 3.48 1.02 -1.43
N ALA A 42 2.91 1.39 -0.30
CA ALA A 42 3.37 2.47 0.54
C ALA A 42 4.50 1.98 1.47
N ILE A 43 5.60 2.74 1.49
CA ILE A 43 6.81 2.45 2.26
C ILE A 43 7.16 3.69 3.06
N GLY A 44 7.34 3.53 4.37
CA GLY A 44 7.81 4.59 5.25
C GLY A 44 9.30 4.50 5.54
N PRO A 45 9.85 5.37 6.42
CA PRO A 45 11.26 5.35 6.78
C PRO A 45 11.74 4.03 7.40
N CYS A 46 10.81 3.26 7.99
CA CYS A 46 11.09 1.94 8.54
C CYS A 46 11.27 0.83 7.49
N GLY A 47 11.04 1.10 6.20
CA GLY A 47 11.22 0.13 5.11
C GLY A 47 10.14 -0.94 4.96
N HIS A 48 9.21 -1.08 5.92
CA HIS A 48 8.13 -2.06 5.81
C HIS A 48 7.15 -1.75 4.66
N ARG A 49 6.70 -2.83 3.99
CA ARG A 49 5.93 -2.82 2.75
C ARG A 49 4.58 -3.52 2.94
N CYS A 50 3.61 -2.86 3.57
CA CYS A 50 2.40 -3.58 4.03
C CYS A 50 1.06 -3.00 3.57
N VAL A 51 1.03 -1.80 2.97
CA VAL A 51 -0.24 -1.13 2.63
C VAL A 51 -0.25 -0.73 1.16
N CYS A 52 -1.35 -1.02 0.46
CA CYS A 52 -1.49 -0.62 -0.95
C CYS A 52 -1.80 0.88 -1.10
N ALA A 53 -1.62 1.40 -2.31
CA ALA A 53 -1.90 2.81 -2.64
C ALA A 53 -3.31 3.29 -2.27
N ARG A 54 -4.33 2.42 -2.34
CA ARG A 54 -5.70 2.76 -1.93
C ARG A 54 -5.84 2.81 -0.41
N CYS A 55 -5.36 1.78 0.28
CA CYS A 55 -5.52 1.66 1.72
C CYS A 55 -4.68 2.68 2.49
N ILE A 56 -3.56 3.15 1.94
CA ILE A 56 -2.77 4.21 2.60
C ILE A 56 -3.55 5.53 2.67
N VAL A 57 -4.37 5.83 1.66
CA VAL A 57 -5.28 7.00 1.69
C VAL A 57 -6.29 6.85 2.82
N GLN A 58 -6.97 5.70 2.90
CA GLN A 58 -7.93 5.43 3.98
C GLN A 58 -7.31 5.60 5.37
N VAL A 59 -6.14 5.01 5.59
CA VAL A 59 -5.53 5.02 6.91
C VAL A 59 -5.07 6.42 7.28
N ARG A 60 -4.37 7.11 6.37
CA ARG A 60 -3.75 8.40 6.69
C ARG A 60 -4.70 9.57 6.65
N PHE A 61 -5.67 9.57 5.75
CA PHE A 61 -6.62 10.66 5.60
C PHE A 61 -7.84 10.50 6.51
N VAL A 62 -8.41 9.29 6.60
CA VAL A 62 -9.66 9.08 7.37
C VAL A 62 -9.38 8.73 8.82
N SER A 63 -8.44 7.82 9.04
CA SER A 63 -8.11 7.38 10.40
C SER A 63 -7.04 8.25 11.05
N GLU A 64 -6.45 9.19 10.29
CA GLU A 64 -5.36 10.07 10.70
C GLU A 64 -4.16 9.33 11.31
N ASP A 65 -4.01 8.04 10.98
CA ASP A 65 -2.95 7.20 11.55
C ASP A 65 -1.73 7.21 10.64
N ARG A 66 -0.63 7.74 11.18
CA ARG A 66 0.66 7.87 10.48
C ARG A 66 1.71 6.91 11.05
N ARG A 67 1.29 5.77 11.59
CA ARG A 67 2.20 4.71 12.05
C ARG A 67 2.37 3.62 11.00
N CYS A 68 3.48 2.90 11.08
CA CYS A 68 3.65 1.66 10.32
C CYS A 68 2.68 0.58 10.87
N HIS A 69 1.95 -0.12 10.00
CA HIS A 69 1.06 -1.20 10.42
C HIS A 69 1.81 -2.48 10.83
N VAL A 70 3.09 -2.60 10.49
CA VAL A 70 3.92 -3.74 10.87
C VAL A 70 4.56 -3.50 12.22
N CYS A 71 5.33 -2.42 12.35
CA CYS A 71 6.16 -2.18 13.54
C CYS A 71 5.65 -1.08 14.48
N GLY A 72 4.56 -0.36 14.13
CA GLY A 72 4.01 0.73 14.94
C GLY A 72 4.86 2.01 15.00
N ALA A 73 6.03 2.02 14.34
CA ALA A 73 6.94 3.16 14.32
C ALA A 73 6.29 4.40 13.66
N PRO A 74 6.60 5.63 14.12
CA PRO A 74 6.17 6.85 13.46
C PRO A 74 6.60 6.88 12.00
N CYS A 75 5.67 7.13 11.09
CA CYS A 75 5.89 7.25 9.66
C CYS A 75 5.24 8.57 9.20
N PRO A 76 5.83 9.74 9.47
CA PRO A 76 5.21 11.02 9.11
C PRO A 76 5.00 11.16 7.58
N LEU A 77 5.90 10.59 6.79
CA LEU A 77 5.89 10.55 5.34
C LEU A 77 6.00 9.11 4.82
N VAL A 78 5.46 8.86 3.63
CA VAL A 78 5.62 7.59 2.89
C VAL A 78 5.83 7.87 1.41
N VAL A 79 6.40 6.89 0.71
CA VAL A 79 6.42 6.84 -0.75
C VAL A 79 5.64 5.63 -1.25
N VAL A 80 4.84 5.83 -2.29
CA VAL A 80 4.05 4.82 -2.99
C VAL A 80 4.77 4.49 -4.29
N VAL A 81 5.28 3.27 -4.37
CA VAL A 81 6.09 2.76 -5.51
C VAL A 81 5.53 1.42 -5.98
N LYS A 82 5.99 0.94 -7.15
CA LYS A 82 5.64 -0.40 -7.64
C LYS A 82 6.05 -1.49 -6.64
N GLY A 83 5.26 -2.55 -6.57
CA GLY A 83 5.36 -3.65 -5.60
C GLY A 83 6.72 -4.35 -5.54
N HIS A 84 7.47 -4.36 -6.63
CA HIS A 84 8.81 -4.94 -6.70
C HIS A 84 9.95 -3.98 -6.29
N CYS A 85 9.67 -2.69 -6.05
CA CYS A 85 10.70 -1.68 -5.75
C CYS A 85 11.15 -1.77 -4.30
N ILE A 86 12.24 -2.49 -4.01
CA ILE A 86 12.74 -2.75 -2.65
C ILE A 86 13.32 -1.51 -1.92
N ASN A 87 13.91 -0.55 -2.64
CA ASN A 87 14.64 0.59 -2.07
C ASN A 87 13.75 1.80 -1.73
N GLY A 88 12.48 1.56 -1.39
CA GLY A 88 11.52 2.64 -1.15
C GLY A 88 11.88 3.55 0.03
N ALA A 89 12.50 3.01 1.08
CA ALA A 89 12.96 3.81 2.22
C ALA A 89 14.11 4.76 1.81
N ASP A 90 15.05 4.28 1.00
CA ASP A 90 16.17 5.09 0.51
C ASP A 90 15.66 6.20 -0.42
N ILE A 91 14.74 5.88 -1.34
CA ILE A 91 14.05 6.87 -2.18
C ILE A 91 13.37 7.93 -1.31
N LEU A 92 12.67 7.53 -0.25
CA LEU A 92 11.99 8.45 0.66
C LEU A 92 12.97 9.35 1.43
N ALA A 93 14.16 8.86 1.76
CA ALA A 93 15.18 9.64 2.46
C ALA A 93 15.73 10.80 1.61
N GLU A 94 15.78 10.62 0.29
CA GLU A 94 16.22 11.65 -0.66
C GLU A 94 15.11 12.65 -1.02
N LEU A 95 13.86 12.36 -0.67
CA LEU A 95 12.73 13.24 -0.98
C LEU A 95 12.60 14.40 0.01
N PRO A 96 12.11 15.56 -0.44
CA PRO A 96 11.92 16.70 0.45
C PRO A 96 11.05 16.35 1.66
N SER A 97 11.58 16.55 2.86
CA SER A 97 10.83 16.34 4.12
C SER A 97 10.49 17.64 4.84
N SER A 98 10.99 18.78 4.35
CA SER A 98 10.74 20.09 4.95
C SER A 98 9.29 20.56 4.73
N PRO A 99 8.61 21.06 5.79
CA PRO A 99 7.27 21.70 5.72
C PRO A 99 7.11 22.72 4.59
N SER A 100 8.16 23.48 4.29
CA SER A 100 8.13 24.50 3.22
C SER A 100 7.97 23.90 1.81
N MET A 101 8.41 22.65 1.60
CA MET A 101 8.28 21.95 0.32
C MET A 101 7.05 21.03 0.31
N ILE A 102 6.75 20.34 1.41
CA ILE A 102 5.62 19.39 1.53
C ILE A 102 4.26 20.08 1.75
N THR A 103 4.17 21.41 1.66
CA THR A 103 2.87 22.12 1.64
C THR A 103 2.31 22.25 0.22
N ARG A 104 3.11 21.98 -0.81
CA ARG A 104 2.66 22.05 -2.21
C ARG A 104 2.13 20.71 -2.68
N GLN A 105 0.81 20.64 -2.86
CA GLN A 105 0.14 19.54 -3.55
C GLN A 105 0.55 19.53 -5.03
N GLY A 106 1.08 18.42 -5.55
CA GLY A 106 1.47 18.34 -6.96
C GLY A 106 2.78 17.63 -7.22
N ARG A 107 3.35 17.89 -8.39
CA ARG A 107 4.61 17.29 -8.82
C ARG A 107 5.79 17.88 -8.04
N VAL A 108 6.67 17.00 -7.57
CA VAL A 108 7.94 17.30 -6.91
C VAL A 108 8.99 16.41 -7.60
N ASP A 109 9.80 17.00 -8.47
CA ASP A 109 10.74 16.29 -9.34
C ASP A 109 10.08 15.15 -10.14
N ASN A 110 10.44 13.91 -9.83
CA ASN A 110 9.94 12.69 -10.46
C ASN A 110 8.78 12.04 -9.70
N PHE A 111 8.31 12.67 -8.62
CA PHE A 111 7.25 12.17 -7.76
C PHE A 111 6.08 13.14 -7.70
N TRP A 112 4.96 12.66 -7.17
CA TRP A 112 3.77 13.45 -6.94
C TRP A 112 3.41 13.42 -5.46
N PHE A 113 3.40 14.59 -4.82
CA PHE A 113 3.16 14.72 -3.41
C PHE A 113 1.69 15.06 -3.10
N ASN A 114 1.07 14.24 -2.27
CA ASN A 114 -0.26 14.46 -1.72
C ASN A 114 -0.16 14.93 -0.26
N VAL A 115 -0.64 16.16 -0.02
CA VAL A 115 -0.57 16.84 1.28
C VAL A 115 -1.49 16.16 2.30
N ASP A 116 -2.71 15.83 1.89
CA ASP A 116 -3.74 15.24 2.75
C ASP A 116 -3.28 13.92 3.40
N THR A 117 -2.56 13.10 2.62
CA THR A 117 -2.05 11.79 3.06
C THR A 117 -0.58 11.84 3.47
N ALA A 118 0.12 12.96 3.25
CA ALA A 118 1.56 13.05 3.38
C ALA A 118 2.28 11.85 2.72
N ALA A 119 1.97 11.66 1.43
CA ALA A 119 2.48 10.56 0.63
C ALA A 119 3.02 11.06 -0.71
N TYR A 120 4.21 10.58 -1.08
CA TYR A 120 4.76 10.68 -2.41
C TYR A 120 4.27 9.51 -3.27
N PHE A 121 4.01 9.75 -4.54
CA PHE A 121 3.64 8.72 -5.50
C PHE A 121 4.62 8.75 -6.66
N ALA A 122 5.20 7.59 -6.99
CA ALA A 122 6.07 7.43 -8.15
C ALA A 122 5.30 7.50 -9.49
N ASP A 123 3.96 7.36 -9.45
CA ASP A 123 3.09 7.37 -10.62
C ASP A 123 1.97 8.41 -10.49
N GLU A 124 1.73 9.12 -11.59
CA GLU A 124 0.76 10.22 -11.65
C GLU A 124 -0.69 9.72 -11.52
N GLN A 125 -1.02 8.54 -12.05
CA GLN A 125 -2.37 8.02 -11.99
C GLN A 125 -2.73 7.60 -10.56
N GLN A 126 -1.82 6.93 -9.85
CA GLN A 126 -2.01 6.62 -8.42
C GLN A 126 -2.22 7.89 -7.59
N PHE A 127 -1.46 8.95 -7.89
CA PHE A 127 -1.64 10.25 -7.26
C PHE A 127 -3.01 10.88 -7.55
N LYS A 128 -3.47 10.87 -8.81
CA LYS A 128 -4.78 11.41 -9.21
C LYS A 128 -5.91 10.68 -8.49
N VAL A 129 -5.85 9.35 -8.43
CA VAL A 129 -6.82 8.52 -7.71
C VAL A 129 -6.84 8.88 -6.22
N ALA A 130 -5.66 8.97 -5.58
CA ALA A 130 -5.55 9.37 -4.18
C ALA A 130 -6.13 10.76 -3.91
N ARG A 131 -5.87 11.74 -4.79
CA ARG A 131 -6.43 13.09 -4.69
C ARG A 131 -7.95 13.10 -4.78
N ILE A 132 -8.51 12.42 -5.78
CA ILE A 132 -9.97 12.35 -5.96
C ILE A 132 -10.61 11.74 -4.72
N ALA A 133 -10.00 10.69 -4.16
CA ALA A 133 -10.46 10.07 -2.92
C ALA A 133 -10.43 11.06 -1.73
N CYS A 134 -9.37 11.86 -1.57
CA CYS A 134 -9.29 12.87 -0.49
C CYS A 134 -10.36 13.97 -0.62
N VAL A 135 -10.70 14.38 -1.85
CA VAL A 135 -11.76 15.39 -2.09
C VAL A 135 -13.16 14.80 -1.87
N LYS A 136 -13.40 13.58 -2.35
CA LYS A 136 -14.71 12.93 -2.26
C LYS A 136 -14.82 12.16 -0.95
N LYS A 137 -15.26 12.84 0.12
CA LYS A 137 -15.52 12.22 1.44
C LYS A 137 -16.48 11.00 1.39
N SER A 138 -17.27 10.87 0.32
CA SER A 138 -18.21 9.77 0.08
C SER A 138 -17.56 8.41 -0.25
N PHE A 139 -16.26 8.36 -0.55
CA PHE A 139 -15.54 7.09 -0.77
C PHE A 139 -15.23 6.34 0.53
N TYR A 140 -15.43 6.97 1.67
CA TYR A 140 -14.94 6.46 2.94
C TYR A 140 -16.02 5.69 3.69
N LYS A 141 -15.86 4.37 3.72
CA LYS A 141 -16.63 3.49 4.59
C LYS A 141 -16.02 3.52 6.01
N PRO A 142 -16.85 3.65 7.07
CA PRO A 142 -16.36 3.70 8.45
C PRO A 142 -15.64 2.41 8.85
N LYS A 143 -14.76 2.46 9.87
CA LYS A 143 -13.98 1.30 10.36
C LYS A 143 -14.84 0.06 10.62
N GLU A 144 -16.08 0.24 11.06
CA GLU A 144 -17.04 -0.84 11.34
C GLU A 144 -17.47 -1.59 10.08
N TRP A 145 -17.61 -0.88 8.95
CA TRP A 145 -17.96 -1.46 7.66
C TRP A 145 -16.88 -2.44 7.17
N TRP A 146 -15.59 -2.09 7.38
CA TRP A 146 -14.45 -2.95 7.05
C TRP A 146 -14.34 -4.18 7.95
N ARG A 147 -14.79 -4.07 9.22
CA ARG A 147 -14.83 -5.22 10.13
C ARG A 147 -15.92 -6.21 9.75
N SER A 148 -17.09 -5.74 9.32
CA SER A 148 -18.22 -6.63 9.00
C SER A 148 -18.12 -7.25 7.61
N HIS A 149 -17.42 -6.63 6.66
CA HIS A 149 -17.35 -7.10 5.26
C HIS A 149 -15.98 -7.64 4.86
N ARG A 150 -15.04 -7.89 5.80
CA ARG A 150 -13.66 -8.34 5.50
C ARG A 150 -13.58 -9.55 4.54
N ARG A 151 -14.61 -10.41 4.51
CA ARG A 151 -14.71 -11.58 3.61
C ARG A 151 -15.43 -11.31 2.28
N ASP A 152 -16.21 -10.23 2.18
CA ASP A 152 -17.00 -9.86 0.99
C ASP A 152 -16.27 -8.84 0.10
N VAL A 153 -15.14 -8.27 0.56
CA VAL A 153 -14.36 -7.27 -0.19
C VAL A 153 -13.36 -7.88 -1.17
N CYS A 154 -13.63 -9.06 -1.72
CA CYS A 154 -13.15 -9.39 -3.07
C CYS A 154 -13.94 -8.49 -4.04
N TRP A 155 -13.65 -7.19 -4.00
CA TRP A 155 -14.46 -6.17 -4.63
C TRP A 155 -14.35 -6.35 -6.15
N LYS A 156 -15.49 -6.69 -6.78
CA LYS A 156 -15.70 -6.53 -8.22
C LYS A 156 -15.17 -5.17 -8.63
N ASN A 157 -14.13 -5.15 -9.46
CA ASN A 157 -13.61 -3.95 -10.10
C ASN A 157 -14.75 -3.14 -10.72
N GLU A 158 -15.25 -2.14 -10.00
CA GLU A 158 -15.91 -1.01 -10.65
C GLU A 158 -14.78 -0.06 -11.03
N SER A 159 -14.25 -0.38 -12.21
CA SER A 159 -13.11 0.20 -12.87
C SER A 159 -13.17 1.72 -12.83
N TYR A 160 -12.16 2.35 -12.23
CA TYR A 160 -11.77 3.69 -12.68
C TYR A 160 -11.02 3.52 -13.98
N VAL A 161 -11.77 3.45 -15.08
CA VAL A 161 -11.24 3.73 -16.41
C VAL A 161 -11.02 5.23 -16.46
N VAL A 162 -9.76 5.65 -16.36
CA VAL A 162 -9.39 6.94 -16.95
C VAL A 162 -9.40 6.65 -18.44
N GLU A 163 -10.42 7.14 -19.13
CA GLU A 163 -10.62 6.94 -20.56
C GLU A 163 -9.42 7.53 -21.32
N SER A 164 -8.44 6.69 -21.62
CA SER A 164 -7.48 6.90 -22.69
C SER A 164 -7.65 5.75 -23.65
N ASP A 165 -8.22 6.05 -24.80
CA ASP A 165 -8.56 5.11 -25.86
C ASP A 165 -7.44 4.09 -26.13
N ASN A 166 -7.84 2.83 -26.24
CA ASN A 166 -7.05 1.64 -26.60
C ASN A 166 -5.98 1.17 -25.59
N LEU A 167 -6.29 0.09 -24.86
CA LEU A 167 -5.81 -1.26 -25.24
C LEU A 167 -6.43 -2.35 -24.35
N SER A 168 -6.60 -3.50 -24.98
CA SER A 168 -7.30 -4.72 -24.60
C SER A 168 -6.86 -5.42 -23.31
N ARG A 169 -7.87 -5.83 -22.51
CA ARG A 169 -8.04 -7.11 -21.78
C ARG A 169 -6.77 -7.79 -21.25
N VAL A 170 -6.57 -7.73 -19.93
CA VAL A 170 -6.07 -8.89 -19.15
C VAL A 170 -6.86 -8.97 -17.84
N ASN A 171 -7.90 -9.82 -17.84
CA ASN A 171 -8.49 -10.34 -16.61
C ASN A 171 -7.66 -11.54 -16.18
N MET A 172 -7.04 -11.49 -15.01
CA MET A 172 -6.61 -12.70 -14.32
C MET A 172 -6.96 -12.58 -12.84
N CYS A 173 -8.16 -13.07 -12.51
CA CYS A 173 -8.57 -13.36 -11.15
C CYS A 173 -7.57 -14.33 -10.52
N CYS A 174 -6.97 -13.99 -9.39
CA CYS A 174 -6.45 -14.98 -8.47
C CYS A 174 -7.64 -15.51 -7.66
N THR A 175 -8.03 -16.76 -7.92
CA THR A 175 -8.95 -17.52 -7.10
C THR A 175 -8.29 -17.78 -5.75
N VAL A 176 -8.76 -17.10 -4.69
CA VAL A 176 -8.44 -17.51 -3.32
C VAL A 176 -9.53 -18.50 -2.91
N VAL A 177 -9.16 -19.77 -2.84
CA VAL A 177 -9.98 -20.81 -2.20
C VAL A 177 -9.85 -20.57 -0.68
N CYS A 178 -10.99 -20.31 -0.03
CA CYS A 178 -11.10 -20.25 1.42
C CYS A 178 -10.94 -21.62 2.06
#